data_AF-A0A810E740-F1
#
_entry.id   AF-A0A810E740-F1
#
_cell.length_a   1.000
_cell.length_b   1.000
_cell.length_c   1.000
_cell.angle_alpha   90.00
_cell.angle_beta   90.00
_cell.angle_gamma   90.00
#
_symmetry.space_group_name_H-M   'P 1'
#
loop_
_entity.id
_entity.type
_entity.pdbx_description
1 polymer ?
#
loop_
_entity_poly.entity_id
_entity_poly.type
_entity_poly.pdbx_seq_one_letter_code
_entity_poly.pdbx_strand_id
1 'polypeptide(L)' 'MAISKKELNELIDKLSEKDIPLVADLVKRLIHPADYYIPYDDEPLTDDDVQAIREGREEFIQGKTIKLEDILHDLQN' A
#
# COMPACT_ATOMS: atom_id res chain seq x y z
N MET A 1 -20.32 10.98 7.51
CA MET A 1 -19.94 11.78 8.68
C MET A 1 -19.57 13.17 8.19
N ALA A 2 -20.22 14.23 8.68
CA ALA A 2 -19.88 15.60 8.30
C ALA A 2 -18.92 16.17 9.35
N ILE A 3 -17.63 16.24 9.02
CA ILE A 3 -16.63 16.94 9.85
C ILE A 3 -16.95 18.44 9.79
N SER A 4 -17.00 19.09 10.95
CA SER A 4 -17.23 20.54 10.99
C SER A 4 -16.01 21.30 10.45
N LYS A 5 -16.23 22.47 9.86
CA LYS A 5 -15.13 23.34 9.36
C LYS A 5 -14.11 23.67 10.47
N LYS A 6 -14.57 23.71 11.73
CA LYS A 6 -13.73 23.96 12.90
C LYS A 6 -12.77 22.81 13.17
N GLU A 7 -13.27 21.57 13.17
CA GLU A 7 -12.45 20.38 13.39
C GLU A 7 -11.41 20.19 12.28
N LEU A 8 -11.75 20.53 11.04
CA LEU A 8 -10.79 20.48 9.93
C LEU A 8 -9.63 21.46 10.11
N ASN A 9 -9.93 22.70 10.52
CA ASN A 9 -8.88 23.70 10.77
C ASN A 9 -7.98 23.28 11.94
N GLU A 10 -8.55 22.76 13.03
CA GLU A 10 -7.78 22.26 14.17
C GLU A 10 -6.85 21.09 13.81
N LEU A 11 -7.19 20.28 12.80
CA LEU A 11 -6.33 19.21 12.28
C LEU A 11 -5.19 19.76 11.42
N ILE A 12 -5.47 20.76 10.58
CA ILE A 12 -4.46 21.42 9.75
C ILE A 12 -3.43 22.14 10.63
N ASP A 13 -3.87 22.83 11.68
CA ASP A 13 -3.00 23.58 12.60
C ASP A 13 -2.04 22.68 13.41
N LYS A 14 -2.34 21.38 13.53
CA LYS A 14 -1.48 20.39 14.19
C LYS A 14 -0.42 19.79 13.27
N LEU A 15 -0.51 20.02 11.95
CA LEU A 15 0.46 19.51 11.00
C LEU A 15 1.72 20.35 11.05
N SER A 16 2.88 19.68 10.98
CA SER A 16 4.13 20.39 10.76
C SER A 16 4.18 20.92 9.33
N GLU A 17 4.87 22.04 9.09
CA GLU A 17 4.99 22.62 7.73
C GLU A 17 5.55 21.62 6.71
N LYS A 18 6.40 20.70 7.17
CA LYS A 18 6.99 19.63 6.35
C LYS A 18 5.96 18.61 5.86
N ASP A 19 4.88 18.40 6.61
CA ASP A 19 3.88 17.37 6.34
C ASP A 19 2.69 17.90 5.52
N ILE A 20 2.54 19.24 5.42
CA ILE A 20 1.48 19.89 4.65
C ILE A 20 1.42 19.40 3.19
N PRO A 21 2.54 19.30 2.43
CA PRO A 21 2.50 18.81 1.05
C PRO A 21 2.01 17.36 0.93
N LEU A 22 2.40 16.50 1.87
CA LEU A 22 2.02 15.08 1.90
C LEU A 22 0.52 14.93 2.15
N VAL A 23 0.00 15.64 3.15
CA VAL A 23 -1.43 15.59 3.49
C VAL A 23 -2.27 16.21 2.37
N ALA A 24 -1.80 17.29 1.73
CA ALA A 24 -2.48 17.87 0.59
C ALA A 24 -2.58 16.89 -0.60
N ASP A 25 -1.54 16.09 -0.86
CA ASP A 25 -1.57 15.06 -1.90
C ASP A 25 -2.55 13.94 -1.56
N LEU A 26 -2.53 13.46 -0.32
CA LEU A 26 -3.50 12.46 0.17
C LEU A 26 -4.95 12.96 0.02
N VAL A 27 -5.22 14.19 0.46
CA VAL A 27 -6.56 14.80 0.36
C VAL A 27 -6.98 14.95 -1.10
N LYS A 28 -6.08 15.33 -2.01
CA LYS A 28 -6.39 15.37 -3.45
C LYS A 28 -6.78 14.01 -4.02
N ARG A 29 -6.08 12.93 -3.61
CA ARG A 29 -6.39 11.54 -3.98
C ARG A 29 -7.70 11.03 -3.37
N LEU A 30 -8.09 11.56 -2.21
CA LEU A 30 -9.37 11.21 -1.56
C LEU A 30 -10.56 11.97 -2.14
N ILE A 31 -10.37 13.23 -2.55
CA ILE A 31 -11.42 14.07 -3.18
C ILE A 31 -11.68 13.65 -4.62
N HIS A 32 -10.62 13.28 -5.33
CA HIS A 32 -10.71 12.60 -6.61
C HIS A 32 -10.35 11.15 -6.34
N PRO A 33 -11.26 10.34 -5.77
CA PRO A 33 -11.08 8.90 -5.85
C PRO A 33 -11.01 8.66 -7.35
N ALA A 34 -9.80 8.41 -7.85
CA ALA A 34 -9.70 7.83 -9.15
C ALA A 34 -10.61 6.60 -9.07
N ASP A 35 -11.52 6.48 -10.03
CA ASP A 35 -12.47 5.37 -10.17
C ASP A 35 -11.71 4.06 -10.46
N TYR A 36 -10.69 3.76 -9.67
CA TYR A 36 -10.05 2.48 -9.59
C TYR A 36 -11.10 1.56 -8.98
N TYR A 37 -11.83 0.87 -9.86
CA TYR A 37 -12.46 -0.38 -9.52
C TYR A 37 -11.33 -1.32 -9.09
N ILE A 38 -11.04 -1.33 -7.80
CA ILE A 38 -10.22 -2.37 -7.17
C ILE A 38 -11.23 -3.46 -6.83
N PRO A 39 -11.31 -4.56 -7.61
CA PRO A 39 -12.16 -5.67 -7.23
C PRO A 39 -11.73 -6.14 -5.85
N TYR A 40 -12.70 -6.45 -5.01
CA TYR A 40 -12.41 -7.18 -3.78
C TYR A 40 -11.77 -8.50 -4.15
N ASP A 41 -10.71 -8.87 -3.43
CA ASP A 41 -10.03 -10.15 -3.57
C ASP A 41 -10.87 -11.27 -2.91
N ASP A 42 -12.11 -11.38 -3.38
CA ASP A 42 -13.11 -12.38 -2.97
C ASP A 42 -13.10 -13.59 -3.93
N GLU A 43 -12.07 -13.70 -4.79
CA GLU A 43 -11.91 -14.84 -5.68
C GLU A 43 -11.60 -16.10 -4.86
N PRO A 44 -12.25 -17.24 -5.16
CA PRO A 44 -11.93 -18.47 -4.48
C PRO A 44 -10.50 -18.90 -4.83
N LEU A 45 -9.77 -19.38 -3.82
CA LEU A 45 -8.44 -19.92 -4.02
C LEU A 45 -8.48 -21.05 -5.06
N THR A 46 -7.70 -20.91 -6.13
CA THR A 46 -7.61 -21.90 -7.20
C THR A 46 -6.58 -22.98 -6.87
N ASP A 47 -6.63 -24.11 -7.58
CA ASP A 47 -5.61 -25.15 -7.45
C ASP A 47 -4.21 -24.64 -7.86
N ASP A 48 -4.14 -23.72 -8.82
CA ASP A 48 -2.91 -23.07 -9.26
C ASP A 48 -2.30 -22.22 -8.13
N ASP A 49 -3.13 -21.48 -7.39
CA ASP A 49 -2.68 -20.71 -6.23
C ASP A 49 -2.14 -21.62 -5.12
N VAL A 50 -2.83 -22.73 -4.86
CA VAL A 50 -2.39 -23.73 -3.87
C VAL A 50 -1.03 -24.32 -4.27
N GLN A 51 -0.85 -24.60 -5.56
CA GLN A 51 0.41 -25.13 -6.08
C GLN A 51 1.53 -24.09 -6.01
N ALA A 52 1.28 -22.84 -6.38
CA ALA A 52 2.24 -21.75 -6.28
C ALA A 52 2.69 -21.50 -4.82
N ILE A 53 1.76 -21.56 -3.86
CA ILE A 53 2.09 -21.46 -2.43
C ILE A 53 2.99 -22.61 -1.98
N ARG A 54 2.75 -23.83 -2.48
CA ARG A 54 3.58 -25.00 -2.15
C ARG A 54 4.99 -24.83 -2.70
N GLU A 55 5.12 -24.46 -3.97
CA GLU A 55 6.40 -24.22 -4.64
C GLU A 55 7.20 -23.12 -3.93
N GLY A 56 6.57 -21.99 -3.61
CA GLY A 56 7.23 -20.91 -2.88
C GLY A 56 7.75 -21.33 -1.49
N ARG A 57 7.02 -22.21 -0.78
CA ARG A 57 7.50 -22.78 0.49
C ARG A 57 8.70 -23.70 0.29
N GLU A 58 8.69 -24.52 -0.75
CA GLU A 58 9.80 -25.41 -1.06
C GLU A 58 11.05 -24.62 -1.46
N GLU A 59 10.91 -23.57 -2.27
CA GLU A 59 12.00 -22.68 -2.65
C GLU A 59 12.60 -21.94 -1.46
N PHE A 60 11.76 -21.49 -0.52
CA PHE A 60 12.21 -20.88 0.72
C PHE A 60 13.02 -21.85 1.58
N ILE A 61 12.54 -23.09 1.76
CA ILE A 61 13.27 -24.13 2.49
C ILE A 61 14.59 -24.47 1.80
N GLN A 62 14.61 -24.49 0.47
CA GLN A 62 15.81 -24.74 -0.34
C GLN A 62 16.76 -23.53 -0.41
N GLY A 63 16.39 -22.39 0.18
CA GLY A 63 17.21 -21.17 0.16
C GLY A 63 17.33 -20.51 -1.21
N LYS A 64 16.38 -20.77 -2.12
CA LYS A 64 16.35 -20.21 -3.49
C LYS A 64 15.75 -18.81 -3.56
N THR A 65 15.28 -18.27 -2.44
CA THR A 65 14.68 -16.93 -2.35
C THR A 65 15.75 -15.85 -2.25
N ILE A 66 15.48 -14.68 -2.83
CA ILE A 66 16.34 -13.50 -2.76
C ILE A 66 15.90 -12.63 -1.58
N LYS A 67 16.83 -12.04 -0.84
CA LYS A 67 16.49 -11.12 0.24
C LYS A 67 16.03 -9.79 -0.33
N LEU A 68 15.05 -9.17 0.33
CA LEU A 68 14.56 -7.85 -0.03
C LEU A 68 15.67 -6.78 -0.02
N GLU A 69 16.61 -6.88 0.93
CA GLU A 69 17.76 -5.97 1.04
C GLU A 69 18.63 -6.00 -0.23
N ASP A 70 18.86 -7.19 -0.79
CA ASP A 70 19.65 -7.37 -2.01
C ASP A 70 18.92 -6.76 -3.22
N ILE A 71 17.60 -6.95 -3.31
CA ILE A 71 16.76 -6.36 -4.37
C ILE A 71 16.77 -4.83 -4.29
N LEU A 72 16.64 -4.27 -3.09
CA LEU A 72 16.66 -2.81 -2.90
C LEU A 72 18.01 -2.21 -3.24
N HIS A 73 19.11 -2.91 -2.94
CA HIS A 73 20.45 -2.48 -3.32
C HIS A 73 20.62 -2.43 -4.84
N ASP A 74 20.15 -3.46 -5.56
CA ASP A 74 20.24 -3.54 -7.02
C ASP A 74 19.37 -2.48 -7.73
N LEU A 75 18.20 -2.16 -7.17
CA LEU A 75 17.29 -1.15 -7.75
C LEU A 75 17.70 0.30 -7.47
N GLN A 76 18.58 0.53 -6.49
CA GLN A 76 19.04 1.87 -6.09
C GLN A 76 20.42 2.24 -6.68
N ASN A 77 21.05 1.34 -7.43
CA ASN A 77 22.26 1.58 -8.22
C ASN A 77 21.92 1.96 -9.67
#